data_AF-A0A7J7D8L9-F1
#
_entry.id   AF-A0A7J7D8L9-F1
#
_cell.length_a   1.000
_cell.length_b   1.000
_cell.length_c   1.000
_cell.angle_alpha   90.00
_cell.angle_beta   90.00
_cell.angle_gamma   90.00
#
_symmetry.space_group_name_H-M   'P 1'
#
loop_
_entity.id
_entity.type
_entity.pdbx_description
1 polymer ?
#
loop_
_entity_poly.entity_id
_entity_poly.type
_entity_poly.pdbx_seq_one_letter_code
_entity_poly.pdbx_strand_id
1 'polypeptide(L)'
;MNPKVVSKTKNSTKIMFARLFLQSIMTMKKTNVRTNSDHEESRRRSLIIDTAAYLSMARVVGWKRTWSRSIIFKIRNRAIRKKGSVKKKRRRRVGRIHQKNRLFKIEKLRKPVPGGEAMDVCGLLDETVHYTKSLSTQVKEMQTIANNLSKYTYNTSMLSFLSII
;
A
#
# COMPACT_ATOMS: atom_id res chain seq x y z
N MET A 1 -18.33 39.37 -55.72
CA MET A 1 -17.21 39.09 -54.80
C MET A 1 -17.52 39.76 -53.45
N ASN A 2 -17.52 39.01 -52.34
CA ASN A 2 -17.88 39.55 -51.01
C ASN A 2 -16.79 39.19 -49.98
N PRO A 3 -15.92 40.12 -49.53
CA PRO A 3 -14.75 39.79 -48.70
C PRO A 3 -15.01 39.77 -47.17
N LYS A 4 -16.25 39.83 -46.69
CA LYS A 4 -16.52 40.10 -45.25
C LYS A 4 -16.74 38.87 -44.35
N VAL A 5 -16.87 37.65 -44.87
CA VAL A 5 -17.23 36.46 -44.05
C VAL A 5 -16.02 35.85 -43.32
N VAL A 6 -14.80 36.06 -43.80
CA VAL A 6 -13.59 35.41 -43.27
C VAL A 6 -13.05 36.06 -41.99
N SER A 7 -13.43 37.30 -41.66
CA SER A 7 -12.92 38.03 -40.49
C SER A 7 -13.63 37.64 -39.18
N LYS A 8 -14.93 37.30 -39.23
CA LYS A 8 -15.74 36.99 -38.04
C LYS A 8 -15.33 35.68 -37.37
N THR A 9 -14.94 34.67 -38.16
CA THR A 9 -14.48 33.36 -37.68
C THR A 9 -13.09 33.41 -37.04
N LYS A 10 -12.20 34.26 -37.55
CA LYS A 10 -10.85 34.49 -36.98
C LYS A 10 -10.90 35.12 -35.59
N ASN A 11 -11.83 36.04 -35.35
CA ASN A 11 -12.03 36.63 -34.02
C ASN A 11 -12.61 35.60 -33.05
N SER A 12 -13.51 34.74 -33.51
CA SER A 12 -14.06 33.64 -32.72
C SER A 12 -12.99 32.65 -32.26
N THR A 13 -12.05 32.26 -33.13
CA THR A 13 -10.98 31.33 -32.76
C THR A 13 -10.00 31.97 -31.79
N LYS A 14 -9.61 33.24 -32.00
CA LYS A 14 -8.77 34.01 -31.05
C LYS A 14 -9.39 34.08 -29.66
N ILE A 15 -10.68 34.39 -29.57
CA ILE A 15 -11.43 34.42 -28.30
C ILE A 15 -11.46 33.03 -27.66
N MET A 16 -11.67 31.96 -28.43
CA MET A 16 -11.64 30.59 -27.93
C MET A 16 -10.26 30.18 -27.42
N PHE A 17 -9.18 30.52 -28.13
CA PHE A 17 -7.81 30.27 -27.67
C PHE A 17 -7.56 30.97 -26.32
N ALA A 18 -7.89 32.26 -26.22
CA ALA A 18 -7.72 33.03 -24.99
C ALA A 18 -8.50 32.42 -23.82
N ARG A 19 -9.79 32.08 -24.03
CA ARG A 19 -10.65 31.47 -23.01
C ARG A 19 -10.09 30.12 -22.53
N LEU A 20 -9.70 29.24 -23.46
CA LEU A 20 -9.17 27.92 -23.13
C LEU A 20 -7.78 27.98 -22.51
N PHE A 21 -6.97 28.97 -22.88
CA PHE A 21 -5.67 29.24 -22.29
C PHE A 21 -5.81 29.63 -20.80
N LEU A 22 -6.68 30.60 -20.50
CA LEU A 22 -6.98 31.01 -19.12
C LEU A 22 -7.53 29.85 -18.29
N GLN A 23 -8.47 29.07 -18.85
CA GLN A 23 -9.01 27.89 -18.19
C GLN A 23 -7.91 26.87 -17.88
N SER A 24 -6.97 26.65 -18.81
CA SER A 24 -5.87 25.71 -18.63
C SER A 24 -4.91 26.15 -17.53
N ILE A 25 -4.53 27.44 -17.49
CA ILE A 25 -3.69 27.99 -16.40
C ILE A 25 -4.37 27.82 -15.03
N MET A 26 -5.66 28.15 -14.93
CA MET A 26 -6.41 28.01 -13.67
C MET A 26 -6.46 26.55 -13.19
N THR A 27 -6.64 25.59 -14.10
CA THR A 27 -6.63 24.17 -13.73
C THR A 27 -5.26 23.69 -13.25
N MET A 28 -4.17 24.17 -13.86
CA MET A 28 -2.82 23.77 -13.49
C MET A 28 -2.37 24.38 -12.15
N LYS A 29 -2.72 25.66 -11.89
CA LYS A 29 -2.44 26.32 -10.60
C LYS A 29 -3.11 25.60 -9.43
N LYS A 30 -4.36 25.14 -9.57
CA LYS A 30 -5.07 24.36 -8.53
C LYS A 30 -4.36 23.05 -8.15
N THR A 31 -3.62 22.45 -9.08
CA THR A 31 -2.91 21.19 -8.83
C THR A 31 -1.53 21.37 -8.21
N ASN A 32 -1.04 22.61 -8.06
CA ASN A 32 0.38 22.90 -7.79
C ASN A 32 0.64 23.62 -6.46
N VAL A 33 -0.19 23.39 -5.44
CA VAL A 33 -0.15 24.09 -4.14
C VAL A 33 1.13 23.79 -3.28
N ARG A 34 2.18 23.15 -3.82
CA ARG A 34 3.34 22.75 -3.00
C ARG A 34 4.65 22.69 -3.79
N THR A 35 5.53 23.69 -3.62
CA THR A 35 7.01 23.57 -3.68
C THR A 35 7.68 24.85 -3.16
N ASN A 36 8.72 24.70 -2.32
CA ASN A 36 9.37 25.77 -1.54
C ASN A 36 10.74 26.24 -2.09
N SER A 37 10.95 26.35 -3.42
CA SER A 37 12.23 26.90 -3.94
C SER A 37 12.06 27.85 -5.13
N ASP A 38 12.64 29.05 -5.01
CA ASP A 38 12.44 30.18 -5.92
C ASP A 38 13.00 29.96 -7.33
N HIS A 39 14.17 29.33 -7.47
CA HIS A 39 14.77 29.08 -8.78
C HIS A 39 13.96 28.11 -9.63
N GLU A 40 13.32 27.15 -8.98
CA GLU A 40 12.47 26.18 -9.67
C GLU A 40 11.07 26.75 -9.95
N GLU A 41 10.63 27.76 -9.21
CA GLU A 41 9.35 28.42 -9.42
C GLU A 41 9.28 29.12 -10.79
N SER A 42 10.35 29.82 -11.20
CA SER A 42 10.43 30.46 -12.52
C SER A 42 10.33 29.45 -13.66
N ARG A 43 11.13 28.37 -13.61
CA ARG A 43 11.10 27.29 -14.60
C ARG A 43 9.73 26.62 -14.67
N ARG A 44 9.07 26.43 -13.53
CA ARG A 44 7.72 25.85 -13.44
C ARG A 44 6.65 26.75 -14.04
N ARG A 45 6.70 28.05 -13.75
CA ARG A 45 5.76 29.04 -14.31
C ARG A 45 5.82 29.02 -15.84
N SER A 46 7.03 29.04 -16.41
CA SER A 46 7.21 28.94 -17.86
C SER A 46 6.64 27.64 -18.42
N LEU A 47 6.93 26.50 -17.78
CA LEU A 47 6.38 25.20 -18.21
C LEU A 47 4.85 25.16 -18.14
N ILE A 48 4.21 25.76 -17.13
CA ILE A 48 2.76 25.83 -17.02
C ILE A 48 2.17 26.66 -18.17
N ILE A 49 2.79 27.80 -18.45
CA ILE A 49 2.37 28.70 -19.54
C ILE A 49 2.50 27.96 -20.88
N ASP A 50 3.63 27.31 -21.15
CA ASP A 50 3.85 26.54 -22.37
C ASP A 50 2.82 25.41 -22.51
N THR A 51 2.62 24.64 -21.44
CA THR A 51 1.70 23.50 -21.48
C THR A 51 0.25 23.98 -21.66
N ALA A 52 -0.13 25.11 -21.06
CA ALA A 52 -1.44 25.71 -21.22
C ALA A 52 -1.65 26.26 -22.64
N ALA A 53 -0.63 26.87 -23.23
CA ALA A 53 -0.65 27.36 -24.62
C ALA A 53 -0.79 26.20 -25.60
N TYR A 54 0.01 25.14 -25.47
CA TYR A 54 -0.11 23.95 -26.32
C TYR A 54 -1.46 23.26 -26.15
N LEU A 55 -2.00 23.19 -24.93
CA LEU A 55 -3.30 22.58 -24.67
C LEU A 55 -4.46 23.41 -25.23
N SER A 56 -4.42 24.74 -25.09
CA SER A 56 -5.44 25.63 -25.68
C SER A 56 -5.40 25.54 -27.20
N MET A 57 -4.20 25.52 -27.78
CA MET A 57 -4.01 25.38 -29.21
C MET A 57 -4.56 24.05 -29.73
N ALA A 58 -4.19 22.96 -29.08
CA ALA A 58 -4.66 21.62 -29.43
C ALA A 58 -6.19 21.51 -29.36
N ARG A 59 -6.83 22.09 -28.35
CA ARG A 59 -8.30 22.04 -28.17
C ARG A 59 -9.05 22.80 -29.25
N VAL A 60 -8.59 23.99 -29.63
CA VAL A 60 -9.25 24.81 -30.68
C VAL A 60 -9.05 24.20 -32.06
N VAL A 61 -7.85 23.70 -32.37
CA VAL A 61 -7.55 23.06 -33.67
C VAL A 61 -8.25 21.70 -33.82
N GLY A 62 -8.59 21.07 -32.70
CA GLY A 62 -9.44 19.88 -32.65
C GLY A 62 -8.70 18.56 -32.86
N TRP A 63 -9.42 17.47 -32.58
CA TRP A 63 -8.90 16.10 -32.55
C TRP A 63 -8.46 15.57 -33.93
N LYS A 64 -8.83 16.21 -35.05
CA LYS A 64 -8.47 15.70 -36.39
C LYS A 64 -6.99 15.85 -36.74
N ARG A 65 -6.22 16.65 -35.98
CA ARG A 65 -4.78 16.85 -36.21
C ARG A 65 -3.95 15.96 -35.29
N THR A 66 -3.01 15.21 -35.87
CA THR A 66 -2.12 14.26 -35.17
C THR A 66 -1.33 14.91 -34.03
N TRP A 67 -0.81 16.12 -34.26
CA TRP A 67 -0.12 16.91 -33.23
C TRP A 67 -1.04 17.31 -32.06
N SER A 68 -2.28 17.72 -32.32
CA SER A 68 -3.24 18.04 -31.25
C SER A 68 -3.58 16.80 -30.40
N ARG A 69 -3.83 15.67 -31.06
CA ARG A 69 -4.13 14.39 -30.38
C ARG A 69 -2.98 13.97 -29.46
N SER A 70 -1.74 14.04 -29.93
CA SER A 70 -0.57 13.60 -29.16
C SER A 70 -0.33 14.48 -27.92
N ILE A 71 -0.51 15.80 -28.03
CA ILE A 71 -0.42 16.74 -26.91
C ILE A 71 -1.49 16.45 -25.85
N ILE A 72 -2.76 16.31 -26.26
CA ILE A 72 -3.85 16.00 -25.33
C ILE A 72 -3.63 14.66 -24.64
N PHE A 73 -3.20 13.64 -25.38
CA PHE A 73 -2.90 12.31 -24.86
C PHE A 73 -1.74 12.33 -23.86
N LYS A 74 -0.64 13.05 -24.17
CA LYS A 74 0.52 13.21 -23.28
C LYS A 74 0.13 13.87 -21.96
N ILE A 75 -0.71 14.91 -22.00
CA ILE A 75 -1.17 15.62 -20.80
C ILE A 75 -2.09 14.72 -19.96
N ARG A 76 -3.06 14.03 -20.59
CA ARG A 76 -3.96 13.07 -19.90
C ARG A 76 -3.19 11.93 -19.24
N ASN A 77 -2.23 11.34 -19.95
CA ASN A 77 -1.43 10.24 -19.43
C ASN A 77 -0.53 10.64 -18.26
N ARG A 78 -0.01 11.88 -18.23
CA ARG A 78 0.71 12.40 -17.06
C ARG A 78 -0.18 12.46 -15.82
N ALA A 79 -1.44 12.88 -15.95
CA ALA A 79 -2.40 12.91 -14.84
C ALA A 79 -2.76 11.49 -14.35
N ILE A 80 -2.95 10.54 -15.28
CA ILE A 80 -3.23 9.14 -14.96
C ILE A 80 -2.04 8.50 -14.23
N ARG A 81 -0.81 8.70 -14.70
CA ARG A 81 0.42 8.20 -14.05
C ARG A 81 0.60 8.77 -12.64
N LYS A 82 0.33 10.07 -12.43
CA LYS A 82 0.37 10.68 -11.09
C LYS A 82 -0.64 10.03 -10.14
N LYS A 83 -1.89 9.77 -10.59
CA LYS A 83 -2.91 9.08 -9.77
C LYS A 83 -2.58 7.59 -9.53
N GLY A 84 -2.07 6.89 -10.53
CA GLY A 84 -1.70 5.46 -10.44
C GLY A 84 -0.54 5.18 -9.47
N SER A 85 0.46 6.07 -9.42
CA SER A 85 1.61 5.95 -8.51
C SER A 85 1.23 6.00 -7.02
N VAL A 86 0.19 6.75 -6.67
CA VAL A 86 -0.32 6.81 -5.28
C VAL A 86 -0.97 5.48 -4.89
N LYS A 87 -1.77 4.87 -5.78
CA LYS A 87 -2.37 3.54 -5.53
C LYS A 87 -1.32 2.43 -5.42
N LYS A 88 -0.27 2.46 -6.24
CA LYS A 88 0.84 1.48 -6.20
C LYS A 88 1.66 1.56 -4.91
N LYS A 89 1.87 2.76 -4.36
CA LYS A 89 2.56 2.94 -3.06
C LYS A 89 1.78 2.38 -1.87
N ARG A 90 0.45 2.48 -1.84
CA ARG A 90 -0.38 1.94 -0.75
C ARG A 90 -0.32 0.41 -0.68
N ARG A 91 -0.41 -0.28 -1.82
CA ARG A 91 -0.31 -1.76 -1.88
C ARG A 91 1.02 -2.30 -1.35
N ARG A 92 2.14 -1.61 -1.62
CA ARG A 92 3.48 -2.00 -1.14
C ARG A 92 3.66 -1.89 0.38
N ARG A 93 2.95 -0.97 1.04
CA ARG A 93 3.06 -0.80 2.51
C ARG A 93 2.37 -1.93 3.27
N VAL A 94 1.20 -2.38 2.80
CA VAL A 94 0.44 -3.46 3.45
C VAL A 94 1.19 -4.80 3.40
N GLY A 95 1.83 -5.11 2.26
CA GLY A 95 2.62 -6.34 2.13
C GLY A 95 3.83 -6.40 3.07
N ARG A 96 4.51 -5.27 3.28
CA ARG A 96 5.66 -5.18 4.19
C ARG A 96 5.28 -5.39 5.66
N ILE A 97 4.11 -4.91 6.07
CA ILE A 97 3.61 -5.11 7.45
C ILE A 97 3.31 -6.59 7.70
N HIS A 98 2.63 -7.26 6.75
CA HIS A 98 2.33 -8.70 6.87
C HIS A 98 3.60 -9.55 6.93
N GLN A 99 4.61 -9.24 6.12
CA GLN A 99 5.87 -9.96 6.14
C GLN A 99 6.62 -9.75 7.46
N LYS A 100 6.67 -8.51 7.98
CA LYS A 100 7.30 -8.23 9.28
C LYS A 100 6.62 -8.97 10.43
N ASN A 101 5.29 -9.00 10.46
CA ASN A 101 4.53 -9.73 11.48
C ASN A 101 4.77 -11.24 11.43
N ARG A 102 4.93 -11.81 10.22
CA ARG A 102 5.28 -13.24 10.05
C ARG A 102 6.67 -13.54 10.58
N LEU A 103 7.67 -12.72 10.24
CA LEU A 103 9.05 -12.90 10.73
C LEU A 103 9.13 -12.80 12.26
N PHE A 104 8.44 -11.81 12.84
CA PHE A 104 8.38 -11.66 14.30
C PHE A 104 7.75 -12.89 14.99
N LYS A 105 6.71 -13.49 14.38
CA LYS A 105 6.09 -14.72 14.91
C LYS A 105 7.06 -15.90 14.88
N ILE A 106 7.85 -16.03 13.80
CA ILE A 106 8.87 -17.09 13.65
C ILE A 106 10.00 -16.89 14.67
N GLU A 107 10.51 -15.66 14.85
CA GLU A 107 11.53 -15.35 15.86
C GLU A 107 11.06 -15.71 17.28
N LYS A 108 9.79 -15.46 17.59
CA LYS A 108 9.22 -15.84 18.89
C LYS A 108 9.18 -17.36 19.11
N LEU A 109 9.10 -18.16 18.05
CA LEU A 109 9.11 -19.63 18.13
C LEU A 109 10.52 -20.21 18.33
N ARG A 110 11.57 -19.51 17.92
CA ARG A 110 12.95 -20.01 18.08
C ARG A 110 13.39 -20.19 19.53
N LYS A 111 12.85 -19.38 20.43
CA LYS A 111 13.19 -19.42 21.86
C LYS A 111 12.62 -20.65 22.60
N PRO A 112 11.33 -21.00 22.46
CA PRO A 112 10.77 -22.15 23.17
C PRO A 112 11.06 -23.50 22.52
N VAL A 113 11.39 -23.55 21.22
CA VAL A 113 11.61 -24.82 20.51
C VAL A 113 13.06 -25.28 20.73
N PRO A 114 13.29 -26.53 21.18
CA PRO A 114 14.64 -27.07 21.34
C PRO A 114 15.44 -26.97 20.03
N GLY A 115 16.64 -26.38 20.09
CA GLY A 115 17.49 -26.17 18.90
C GLY A 115 16.97 -25.11 17.92
N GLY A 116 15.88 -24.40 18.23
CA GLY A 116 15.20 -23.49 17.32
C GLY A 116 16.02 -22.29 16.83
N GLU A 117 17.07 -21.89 17.56
CA GLU A 117 17.93 -20.75 17.18
C GLU A 117 18.71 -21.01 15.88
N ALA A 118 19.14 -22.26 15.66
CA ALA A 118 19.90 -22.69 14.48
C ALA A 118 19.01 -23.18 13.32
N MET A 119 17.71 -23.37 13.54
CA MET A 119 16.80 -23.95 12.55
C MET A 119 16.35 -22.95 11.49
N ASP A 120 16.17 -23.44 10.25
CA ASP A 120 15.47 -22.71 9.21
C ASP A 120 13.96 -22.65 9.51
N VAL A 121 13.20 -21.90 8.71
CA VAL A 121 11.76 -21.69 9.00
C VAL A 121 10.96 -22.99 8.93
N CYS A 122 11.28 -23.87 7.97
CA CYS A 122 10.55 -25.13 7.80
C CYS A 122 10.87 -26.10 8.94
N GLY A 123 12.16 -26.33 9.23
CA GLY A 123 12.58 -27.17 10.33
C GLY A 123 12.07 -26.66 11.68
N LEU A 124 12.04 -25.35 11.90
CA LEU A 124 11.46 -24.78 13.12
C LEU A 124 9.98 -25.10 13.28
N LEU A 125 9.19 -25.04 12.19
CA LEU A 125 7.77 -25.33 12.25
C LEU A 125 7.50 -26.83 12.47
N ASP A 126 8.25 -27.70 11.79
CA ASP A 126 8.14 -29.15 11.95
C ASP A 126 8.52 -29.56 13.38
N GLU A 127 9.64 -29.05 13.90
CA GLU A 127 10.07 -29.30 15.28
C GLU A 127 9.07 -28.73 16.29
N THR A 128 8.44 -27.58 16.02
CA THR A 128 7.38 -27.04 16.88
C THR A 128 6.21 -28.03 17.04
N VAL A 129 5.84 -28.73 15.96
CA VAL A 129 4.78 -29.75 16.00
C VAL A 129 5.20 -30.94 16.85
N HIS A 130 6.41 -31.45 16.64
CA HIS A 130 6.94 -32.56 17.42
C HIS A 130 7.10 -32.21 18.90
N TYR A 131 7.62 -31.03 19.21
CA TYR A 131 7.80 -30.53 20.57
C TYR A 131 6.46 -30.36 21.30
N THR A 132 5.46 -29.77 20.63
CA THR A 132 4.11 -29.62 21.20
C THR A 132 3.49 -30.99 21.54
N LYS A 133 3.69 -31.99 20.66
CA LYS A 133 3.21 -33.36 20.88
C LYS A 133 3.91 -33.99 22.09
N SER A 134 5.23 -33.88 22.17
CA SER A 134 6.02 -34.40 23.30
C SER A 134 5.60 -33.77 24.63
N LEU A 135 5.47 -32.43 24.68
CA LEU A 135 4.98 -31.71 25.85
C LEU A 135 3.59 -32.19 26.30
N SER A 136 2.66 -32.39 25.36
CA SER A 136 1.33 -32.89 25.70
C SER A 136 1.38 -34.28 26.34
N THR A 137 2.24 -35.17 25.84
CA THR A 137 2.45 -36.50 26.42
C THR A 137 3.04 -36.40 27.83
N GLN A 138 4.09 -35.59 28.01
CA GLN A 138 4.71 -35.39 29.32
C GLN A 138 3.72 -34.88 30.36
N VAL A 139 2.89 -33.89 30.00
CA VAL A 139 1.84 -33.36 30.91
C VAL A 139 0.81 -34.43 31.28
N LYS A 140 0.39 -35.28 30.33
CA LYS A 140 -0.55 -36.38 30.60
C LYS A 140 0.03 -37.43 31.54
N GLU A 141 1.30 -37.79 31.37
CA GLU A 141 1.98 -38.73 32.25
C GLU A 141 2.08 -38.16 33.67
N MET A 142 2.53 -36.90 33.81
CA MET A 142 2.59 -36.23 35.10
C MET A 142 1.21 -36.13 35.77
N GLN A 143 0.16 -35.85 35.01
CA GLN A 143 -1.21 -35.82 35.51
C GLN A 143 -1.69 -37.19 35.99
N THR A 144 -1.32 -38.25 35.27
CA THR A 144 -1.64 -39.64 35.66
C THR A 144 -0.96 -40.01 36.97
N ILE A 145 0.32 -39.66 37.13
CA ILE A 145 1.08 -39.86 38.36
C ILE A 145 0.44 -39.09 39.52
N ALA A 146 0.14 -37.80 39.32
CA ALA A 146 -0.49 -36.96 40.35
C ALA A 146 -1.87 -37.50 40.79
N ASN A 147 -2.71 -37.91 39.84
CA ASN A 147 -4.01 -38.49 40.12
C ASN A 147 -3.89 -39.79 40.93
N ASN A 148 -2.96 -40.68 40.54
CA ASN A 148 -2.73 -41.92 41.27
C ASN A 148 -2.26 -41.67 42.70
N LEU A 149 -1.28 -40.76 42.90
CA LEU A 149 -0.80 -40.39 44.24
C LEU A 149 -1.92 -39.83 45.11
N SER A 150 -2.76 -38.95 44.57
CA SER A 150 -3.90 -38.42 45.32
C SER A 150 -4.84 -39.54 45.79
N LYS A 151 -5.14 -40.52 44.92
CA LYS A 151 -5.98 -41.68 45.24
C LYS A 151 -5.38 -42.53 46.35
N TYR A 152 -4.07 -42.78 46.32
CA TYR A 152 -3.39 -43.49 47.41
C TYR A 152 -3.46 -42.72 48.73
N THR A 153 -3.27 -41.40 48.72
CA THR A 153 -3.34 -40.60 49.95
C THR A 153 -4.72 -40.61 50.60
N TYR A 154 -5.82 -40.60 49.83
CA TYR A 154 -7.19 -40.70 50.35
C TYR A 154 -7.50 -42.10 50.91
N ASN A 155 -7.02 -43.16 50.25
CA ASN A 155 -7.23 -44.52 50.71
C ASN A 155 -6.45 -44.82 52.00
N THR A 156 -5.21 -44.37 52.11
CA THR A 156 -4.39 -44.55 53.31
C THR A 156 -4.97 -43.79 54.50
N SER A 157 -5.48 -42.57 54.28
CA SER A 157 -6.13 -41.80 55.36
C SER A 157 -7.46 -42.44 55.79
N MET A 158 -8.30 -42.90 54.85
CA MET A 158 -9.51 -43.69 55.17
C MET A 158 -9.19 -44.97 55.98
N LEU A 159 -8.16 -45.72 55.59
CA LEU A 159 -7.74 -46.92 56.32
C LEU A 159 -7.18 -46.60 57.71
N SER A 160 -6.44 -45.49 57.88
CA SER A 160 -6.00 -45.04 59.21
C SER A 160 -7.15 -44.58 60.10
N PHE A 161 -8.20 -43.97 59.53
CA PHE A 161 -9.40 -43.59 60.28
C PHE A 161 -10.22 -44.82 60.71
N LEU A 162 -10.34 -45.83 59.85
CA LEU A 162 -11.04 -47.08 60.17
C LEU A 162 -10.31 -47.96 61.20
N SER A 163 -8.98 -47.81 61.35
CA SER A 163 -8.20 -48.56 62.34
C SER A 163 -8.28 -48.00 63.77
N ILE A 164 -8.90 -46.83 63.95
CA ILE A 164 -9.03 -46.13 65.24
C ILE A 164 -10.41 -46.33 65.88
N ILE A 165 -11.39 -46.85 65.13
CA ILE A 165 -12.76 -47.20 65.58
C ILE A 165 -12.81 -48.69 65.90
#